data_AF-A0A1B8E678-F1
#
_entry.id   AF-A0A1B8E678-F1
#
_cell.length_a   1.000
_cell.length_b   1.000
_cell.length_c   1.000
_cell.angle_alpha   90.00
_cell.angle_beta   90.00
_cell.angle_gamma   90.00
#
_symmetry.space_group_name_H-M   'P 1'
#
loop_
_entity.id
_entity.type
_entity.pdbx_description
1 polymer ?
#
loop_
_entity_poly.entity_id
_entity_poly.type
_entity_poly.pdbx_seq_one_letter_code
_entity_poly.pdbx_strand_id
1 'polypeptide(L)'
;MLEEMFVRLDLQVSQMVREPEPMENHAQKQEIPAIFSGLSEARERLVSHWHVVSHSTSDVWDSSNEKLCTVPLAGAWQKKSISILARWSSVYDVYLNIQGENLTDRKRKGTAVLNILKELGSTAMVLTKTTVDDQENWDVFCSMFQKIVSLAEDIVEVDQNSTAGMPTFCIDMALIGPLFASTPPTGKKALTNVRVFDGWRIRKPSTVVIDGDSITFNLRDIQNTIDGEGGVLLPGLIDSHIHLSSLDSLDTLSSYGVTTVMNMGCTNYTLCSALRDQTGLTSFITAGEGAVAPNSTHATVFGAKGFVNSPAQAPQFVENVFGNGSNFIKIISEPNGFNQAIHDVLVRTTHSLGKTAMTHAQDYGSYEVAIRSKTNGLQHVPFDIPLTEEMAQRIKNQAQHVTPTLNIGKIVTSNSTIESIISGGIDLTYEAGVTSVQRLMRAGVPILAGTDAIDAAGSFLKGDLIGITLHQELQYLTEAGMSEVDALRATTVVPSIWHNLVGRGSIREGYRADLLLLKPGSNPLRNISKTMYIARVWNAGIEYVPVARVM
;
A
#
# COMPACT_ATOMS: atom_id res chain seq x y z
N MET A 1 -8.05 -0.07 -27.38
CA MET A 1 -6.63 -0.05 -26.96
C MET A 1 -6.15 1.35 -26.61
N LEU A 2 -6.15 2.32 -27.54
CA LEU A 2 -5.75 3.71 -27.25
C LEU A 2 -6.68 4.42 -26.25
N GLU A 3 -7.99 4.22 -26.37
CA GLU A 3 -9.00 4.72 -25.42
C GLU A 3 -8.76 4.21 -23.99
N GLU A 4 -8.52 2.89 -23.83
CA GLU A 4 -8.25 2.26 -22.54
C GLU A 4 -6.91 2.73 -21.93
N MET A 5 -5.89 2.95 -22.77
CA MET A 5 -4.62 3.56 -22.36
C MET A 5 -4.82 5.02 -21.93
N PHE A 6 -5.68 5.76 -22.62
CA PHE A 6 -5.98 7.15 -22.29
C PHE A 6 -6.75 7.26 -20.97
N VAL A 7 -7.81 6.48 -20.76
CA VAL A 7 -8.55 6.46 -19.49
C VAL A 7 -7.64 6.08 -18.33
N ARG A 8 -6.70 5.14 -18.53
CA ARG A 8 -5.68 4.78 -17.53
C ARG A 8 -4.74 5.95 -17.23
N LEU A 9 -4.30 6.70 -18.23
CA LEU A 9 -3.45 7.88 -18.08
C LEU A 9 -4.18 9.05 -17.41
N ASP A 10 -5.43 9.31 -17.78
CA ASP A 10 -6.28 10.37 -17.22
C ASP A 10 -6.60 10.09 -15.74
N LEU A 11 -6.92 8.83 -15.40
CA LEU A 11 -7.11 8.40 -14.01
C LEU A 11 -5.82 8.61 -13.19
N GLN A 12 -4.66 8.26 -13.73
CA GLN A 12 -3.36 8.46 -13.09
C GLN A 12 -3.02 9.94 -12.90
N VAL A 13 -3.28 10.80 -13.88
CA VAL A 13 -3.11 12.25 -13.75
C VAL A 13 -4.08 12.81 -12.71
N SER A 14 -5.33 12.36 -12.68
CA SER A 14 -6.32 12.78 -11.68
C SER A 14 -5.92 12.40 -10.25
N GLN A 15 -5.22 11.27 -10.08
CA GLN A 15 -4.69 10.80 -8.80
C GLN A 15 -3.44 11.59 -8.36
N MET A 16 -2.61 12.03 -9.31
CA MET A 16 -1.44 12.88 -9.02
C MET A 16 -1.78 14.32 -8.60
N VAL A 17 -2.99 14.79 -8.92
CA VAL A 17 -3.43 16.19 -8.74
C VAL A 17 -4.36 16.36 -7.52
N ARG A 18 -4.63 15.28 -6.76
CA ARG A 18 -5.47 15.31 -5.55
C ARG A 18 -4.63 15.44 -4.28
N GLU A 19 -4.56 16.64 -3.70
CA GLU A 19 -4.48 16.99 -2.26
C GLU A 19 -4.72 18.52 -2.09
N PRO A 20 -4.81 19.11 -0.88
CA PRO A 20 -6.00 19.35 -0.06
C PRO A 20 -6.35 20.86 0.04
N GLU A 21 -5.98 21.68 -0.96
CA GLU A 21 -6.17 23.13 -0.88
C GLU A 21 -7.60 23.57 -1.26
N PRO A 22 -8.21 24.53 -0.53
CA PRO A 22 -9.48 25.14 -0.93
C PRO A 22 -9.37 25.77 -2.34
N MET A 23 -10.42 25.64 -3.18
CA MET A 23 -10.46 26.20 -4.55
C MET A 23 -10.06 27.68 -4.64
N GLU A 24 -10.25 28.46 -3.58
CA GLU A 24 -9.87 29.87 -3.50
C GLU A 24 -8.35 30.10 -3.59
N ASN A 25 -7.53 29.17 -3.08
CA ASN A 25 -6.05 29.26 -3.16
C ASN A 25 -5.51 28.88 -4.55
N HIS A 26 -6.22 28.02 -5.29
CA HIS A 26 -5.89 27.71 -6.67
C HIS A 26 -6.10 28.89 -7.62
N ALA A 27 -7.05 29.78 -7.32
CA ALA A 27 -7.28 30.99 -8.12
C ALA A 27 -6.08 31.96 -8.06
N GLN A 28 -5.39 32.07 -6.92
CA GLN A 28 -4.16 32.87 -6.78
C GLN A 28 -2.94 32.23 -7.45
N LYS A 29 -2.90 30.88 -7.54
CA LYS A 29 -1.80 30.14 -8.18
C LYS A 29 -1.90 30.05 -9.71
N GLN A 30 -2.98 30.55 -10.32
CA GLN A 30 -3.19 30.54 -11.79
C GLN A 30 -2.37 31.57 -12.57
N GLU A 31 -1.80 32.59 -11.91
CA GLU A 31 -1.01 33.59 -12.64
C GLU A 31 0.29 32.96 -13.16
N ILE A 32 0.37 32.84 -14.49
CA ILE A 32 1.61 32.44 -15.17
C ILE A 32 2.57 33.64 -15.14
N PRO A 33 3.74 33.53 -14.50
CA PRO A 33 4.72 34.60 -14.42
C PRO A 33 5.29 34.93 -15.80
N ALA A 34 6.04 36.04 -15.91
CA ALA A 34 6.72 36.39 -17.16
C ALA A 34 7.85 35.41 -17.51
N ILE A 35 8.46 34.77 -16.51
CA ILE A 35 9.49 33.73 -16.61
C ILE A 35 9.39 32.79 -15.41
N PHE A 36 9.62 31.49 -15.59
CA PHE A 36 9.74 30.56 -14.46
C PHE A 36 11.12 30.68 -13.79
N SER A 37 11.13 30.69 -12.46
CA SER A 37 12.35 30.64 -11.64
C SER A 37 13.01 29.25 -11.63
N GLY A 38 12.26 28.19 -11.97
CA GLY A 38 12.76 26.81 -12.06
C GLY A 38 11.70 25.79 -12.48
N LEU A 39 12.14 24.54 -12.71
CA LEU A 39 11.25 23.42 -13.09
C LEU A 39 10.16 23.14 -12.04
N SER A 40 10.41 23.40 -10.75
CA SER A 40 9.38 23.24 -9.69
C SER A 40 8.24 24.23 -9.85
N GLU A 41 8.55 25.51 -10.13
CA GLU A 41 7.52 26.52 -10.35
C GLU A 41 6.74 26.22 -11.64
N ALA A 42 7.43 25.82 -12.72
CA ALA A 42 6.76 25.39 -13.94
C ALA A 42 5.79 24.22 -13.67
N ARG A 43 6.21 23.22 -12.90
CA ARG A 43 5.38 22.09 -12.47
C ARG A 43 4.17 22.54 -11.67
N GLU A 44 4.37 23.31 -10.61
CA GLU A 44 3.30 23.75 -9.70
C GLU A 44 2.21 24.52 -10.44
N ARG A 45 2.61 25.41 -11.37
CA ARG A 45 1.66 26.17 -12.20
C ARG A 45 0.90 25.29 -13.19
N LEU A 46 1.57 24.28 -13.76
CA LEU A 46 0.92 23.31 -14.66
C LEU A 46 -0.08 22.44 -13.91
N VAL A 47 0.33 21.87 -12.78
CA VAL A 47 -0.50 21.01 -11.91
C VAL A 47 -1.69 21.77 -11.33
N SER A 48 -1.49 23.03 -10.89
CA SER A 48 -2.59 23.86 -10.40
C SER A 48 -3.60 24.22 -11.50
N HIS A 49 -3.16 24.33 -12.76
CA HIS A 49 -4.08 24.52 -13.88
C HIS A 49 -4.92 23.25 -14.12
N TRP A 50 -4.28 22.08 -14.11
CA TRP A 50 -4.94 20.78 -14.25
C TRP A 50 -6.02 20.53 -13.20
N HIS A 51 -5.79 20.93 -11.95
CA HIS A 51 -6.76 20.78 -10.87
C HIS A 51 -8.10 21.50 -11.18
N VAL A 52 -8.05 22.68 -11.79
CA VAL A 52 -9.24 23.46 -12.14
C VAL A 52 -9.98 22.83 -13.33
N VAL A 53 -9.23 22.26 -14.27
CA VAL A 53 -9.77 21.59 -15.47
C VAL A 53 -10.44 20.26 -15.10
N SER A 54 -9.85 19.47 -14.19
CA SER A 54 -10.42 18.19 -13.73
C SER A 54 -11.71 18.37 -12.92
N HIS A 55 -11.82 19.44 -12.11
CA HIS A 55 -13.07 19.74 -11.38
C HIS A 55 -14.18 20.26 -12.32
N SER A 56 -13.82 21.05 -13.33
CA SER A 56 -14.79 21.55 -14.32
C SER A 56 -15.34 20.45 -15.24
N THR A 57 -14.66 19.29 -15.31
CA THR A 57 -15.07 18.14 -16.13
C THR A 57 -15.87 17.11 -15.33
N SER A 58 -15.63 16.96 -14.02
CA SER A 58 -16.46 16.12 -13.14
C SER A 58 -17.90 16.61 -13.01
N ASP A 59 -18.14 17.93 -13.09
CA ASP A 59 -19.49 18.51 -13.06
C ASP A 59 -20.32 18.22 -14.33
N VAL A 60 -19.69 17.65 -15.37
CA VAL A 60 -20.31 17.32 -16.66
C VAL A 60 -20.63 15.82 -16.77
N TRP A 61 -20.21 15.02 -15.77
CA TRP A 61 -20.36 13.56 -15.74
C TRP A 61 -21.58 13.14 -14.92
N ASP A 62 -22.60 12.58 -15.58
CA ASP A 62 -23.75 11.97 -14.90
C ASP A 62 -23.43 10.50 -14.56
N SER A 63 -23.06 10.27 -13.29
CA SER A 63 -22.75 8.93 -12.76
C SER A 63 -23.90 7.92 -12.85
N SER A 64 -25.13 8.35 -13.12
CA SER A 64 -26.30 7.46 -13.16
C SER A 64 -26.56 6.83 -14.53
N ASN A 65 -25.92 7.31 -15.60
CA ASN A 65 -26.27 6.94 -16.97
C ASN A 65 -25.08 6.58 -17.87
N GLU A 66 -23.87 6.51 -17.31
CA GLU A 66 -22.61 6.22 -18.04
C GLU A 66 -22.44 7.05 -19.33
N LYS A 67 -23.03 8.26 -19.38
CA LYS A 67 -22.93 9.18 -20.52
C LYS A 67 -22.60 10.59 -20.04
N LEU A 68 -21.73 11.26 -20.78
CA LEU A 68 -21.51 12.71 -20.66
C LEU A 68 -22.81 13.46 -20.97
N CYS A 69 -23.18 14.42 -20.11
CA CYS A 69 -24.33 15.29 -20.33
C CYS A 69 -24.25 15.93 -21.74
N THR A 70 -25.29 15.76 -22.56
CA THR A 70 -25.43 16.47 -23.84
C THR A 70 -25.79 17.94 -23.58
N VAL A 71 -24.84 18.71 -23.03
CA VAL A 71 -25.03 20.15 -22.83
C VAL A 71 -23.91 20.89 -23.57
N PRO A 72 -24.24 21.80 -24.50
CA PRO A 72 -23.27 22.64 -25.19
C PRO A 72 -22.78 23.75 -24.24
N LEU A 73 -21.88 23.42 -23.32
CA LEU A 73 -21.17 24.39 -22.46
C LEU A 73 -19.63 24.27 -22.53
N ALA A 74 -19.13 23.42 -23.43
CA ALA A 74 -17.70 23.21 -23.66
C ALA A 74 -16.92 24.47 -24.10
N GLY A 75 -17.56 25.48 -24.70
CA GLY A 75 -16.84 26.52 -25.45
C GLY A 75 -15.98 27.50 -24.64
N ALA A 76 -16.45 28.01 -23.49
CA ALA A 76 -15.80 29.15 -22.82
C ALA A 76 -14.65 28.75 -21.89
N TRP A 77 -14.85 27.72 -21.07
CA TRP A 77 -13.83 27.22 -20.15
C TRP A 77 -12.68 26.53 -20.90
N GLN A 78 -12.97 25.81 -22.00
CA GLN A 78 -11.95 25.21 -22.86
C GLN A 78 -11.08 26.29 -23.48
N LYS A 79 -11.68 27.34 -24.07
CA LYS A 79 -10.92 28.47 -24.64
C LYS A 79 -10.03 29.15 -23.60
N LYS A 80 -10.54 29.34 -22.38
CA LYS A 80 -9.76 29.91 -21.27
C LYS A 80 -8.59 29.00 -20.89
N SER A 81 -8.83 27.70 -20.79
CA SER A 81 -7.80 26.72 -20.42
C SER A 81 -6.74 26.57 -21.52
N ILE A 82 -7.15 26.57 -22.79
CA ILE A 82 -6.24 26.53 -23.95
C ILE A 82 -5.33 27.76 -23.92
N SER A 83 -5.89 28.94 -23.61
CA SER A 83 -5.12 30.18 -23.47
C SER A 83 -4.12 30.13 -22.32
N ILE A 84 -4.51 29.58 -21.16
CA ILE A 84 -3.61 29.42 -20.00
C ILE A 84 -2.47 28.45 -20.32
N LEU A 85 -2.78 27.29 -20.91
CA LEU A 85 -1.77 26.30 -21.29
C LEU A 85 -0.82 26.80 -22.38
N ALA A 86 -1.34 27.57 -23.35
CA ALA A 86 -0.50 28.23 -24.36
C ALA A 86 0.44 29.26 -23.75
N ARG A 87 -0.05 30.06 -22.77
CA ARG A 87 0.79 31.00 -22.03
C ARG A 87 1.83 30.29 -21.17
N TRP A 88 1.45 29.22 -20.47
CA TRP A 88 2.38 28.38 -19.73
C TRP A 88 3.47 27.82 -20.65
N SER A 89 3.09 27.27 -21.81
CA SER A 89 4.03 26.72 -22.79
C SER A 89 5.00 27.79 -23.28
N SER A 90 4.51 28.97 -23.64
CA SER A 90 5.35 30.07 -24.10
C SER A 90 6.39 30.47 -23.06
N VAL A 91 6.00 30.58 -21.78
CA VAL A 91 6.90 30.92 -20.68
C VAL A 91 7.87 29.77 -20.36
N TYR A 92 7.43 28.52 -20.53
CA TYR A 92 8.27 27.33 -20.37
C TYR A 92 9.33 27.23 -21.47
N ASP A 93 8.96 27.51 -22.72
CA ASP A 93 9.88 27.53 -23.86
C ASP A 93 10.94 28.64 -23.69
N VAL A 94 10.54 29.81 -23.19
CA VAL A 94 11.48 30.89 -22.80
C VAL A 94 12.41 30.44 -21.67
N TYR A 95 11.88 29.76 -20.65
CA TYR A 95 12.69 29.21 -19.57
C TYR A 95 13.74 28.22 -20.10
N LEU A 96 13.35 27.26 -20.95
CA LEU A 96 14.27 26.29 -21.54
C LEU A 96 15.34 26.94 -22.41
N ASN A 97 14.95 27.93 -23.24
CA ASN A 97 15.89 28.67 -24.07
C ASN A 97 16.93 29.45 -23.25
N ILE A 98 16.55 29.95 -22.06
CA ILE A 98 17.46 30.66 -21.16
C ILE A 98 18.40 29.70 -20.43
N GLN A 99 17.93 28.51 -20.05
CA GLN A 99 18.78 27.50 -19.39
C GLN A 99 19.81 26.88 -20.35
N GLY A 100 19.55 26.90 -21.66
CA GLY A 100 20.48 26.46 -22.71
C GLY A 100 20.83 24.97 -22.64
N GLU A 101 21.93 24.56 -23.28
CA GLU A 101 22.45 23.17 -23.27
C GLU A 101 23.02 22.71 -21.90
N ASN A 102 23.05 23.60 -20.90
CA ASN A 102 23.65 23.37 -19.57
C ASN A 102 22.71 22.66 -18.58
N LEU A 103 21.63 22.03 -19.04
CA LEU A 103 20.79 21.20 -18.19
C LEU A 103 21.53 19.89 -17.84
N THR A 104 21.67 19.62 -16.54
CA THR A 104 22.12 18.31 -16.04
C THR A 104 21.14 17.21 -16.49
N ASP A 105 21.59 15.96 -16.57
CA ASP A 105 20.74 14.82 -16.98
C ASP A 105 19.44 14.74 -16.16
N ARG A 106 19.53 15.00 -14.85
CA ARG A 106 18.36 15.10 -13.96
C ARG A 106 17.37 16.18 -14.38
N LYS A 107 17.88 17.36 -14.79
CA LYS A 107 17.02 18.45 -15.26
C LYS A 107 16.45 18.16 -16.65
N ARG A 108 17.19 17.49 -17.55
CA ARG A 108 16.68 17.05 -18.87
C ARG A 108 15.52 16.06 -18.72
N LYS A 109 15.66 15.08 -17.83
CA LYS A 109 14.56 14.15 -17.48
C LYS A 109 13.35 14.90 -16.92
N GLY A 110 13.57 15.82 -15.98
CA GLY A 110 12.50 16.68 -15.46
C GLY A 110 11.80 17.50 -16.54
N THR A 111 12.54 17.98 -17.54
CA THR A 111 12.00 18.72 -18.69
C THR A 111 11.12 17.85 -19.59
N ALA A 112 11.58 16.62 -19.90
CA ALA A 112 10.82 15.66 -20.70
C ALA A 112 9.52 15.24 -19.99
N VAL A 113 9.57 14.99 -18.68
CA VAL A 113 8.38 14.69 -17.86
C VAL A 113 7.36 15.83 -17.88
N LEU A 114 7.79 17.09 -17.72
CA LEU A 114 6.87 18.23 -17.80
C LEU A 114 6.25 18.39 -19.19
N ASN A 115 6.99 18.06 -20.23
CA ASN A 115 6.45 18.04 -21.59
C ASN A 115 5.42 16.92 -21.77
N ILE A 116 5.65 15.73 -21.24
CA ILE A 116 4.67 14.63 -21.24
C ILE A 116 3.38 15.08 -20.53
N LEU A 117 3.48 15.66 -19.33
CA LEU A 117 2.33 16.16 -18.56
C LEU A 117 1.57 17.28 -19.30
N LYS A 118 2.27 18.16 -20.03
CA LYS A 118 1.65 19.20 -20.87
C LYS A 118 0.88 18.59 -22.04
N GLU A 119 1.46 17.61 -22.74
CA GLU A 119 0.80 16.96 -23.89
C GLU A 119 -0.46 16.20 -23.46
N LEU A 120 -0.39 15.49 -22.33
CA LEU A 120 -1.57 14.85 -21.72
C LEU A 120 -2.69 15.87 -21.40
N GLY A 121 -2.34 17.08 -20.95
CA GLY A 121 -3.32 18.13 -20.62
C GLY A 121 -3.99 18.75 -21.81
N SER A 122 -3.21 18.93 -22.86
CA SER A 122 -3.74 19.32 -24.16
C SER A 122 -4.73 18.28 -24.68
N THR A 123 -4.49 16.99 -24.42
CA THR A 123 -5.38 15.87 -24.85
C THR A 123 -6.73 15.91 -24.16
N ALA A 124 -6.74 15.96 -22.83
CA ALA A 124 -7.96 15.94 -22.02
C ALA A 124 -8.91 17.10 -22.39
N MET A 125 -8.35 18.25 -22.77
CA MET A 125 -9.11 19.43 -23.18
C MET A 125 -9.70 19.35 -24.59
N VAL A 126 -9.15 18.50 -25.47
CA VAL A 126 -9.67 18.27 -26.83
C VAL A 126 -10.71 17.14 -26.82
N LEU A 127 -10.53 16.12 -25.98
CA LEU A 127 -11.46 14.98 -25.87
C LEU A 127 -12.88 15.36 -25.44
N THR A 128 -13.03 16.46 -24.70
CA THR A 128 -14.34 17.02 -24.35
C THR A 128 -15.13 17.58 -25.55
N LYS A 129 -14.56 17.56 -26.77
CA LYS A 129 -15.26 17.85 -28.04
C LYS A 129 -15.56 16.61 -28.89
N THR A 130 -14.96 15.46 -28.58
CA THR A 130 -15.13 14.22 -29.33
C THR A 130 -16.01 13.29 -28.53
N THR A 131 -17.15 12.89 -29.07
CA THR A 131 -17.97 11.83 -28.48
C THR A 131 -17.12 10.57 -28.34
N VAL A 132 -16.99 10.08 -27.10
CA VAL A 132 -16.16 8.92 -26.70
C VAL A 132 -16.55 7.62 -27.44
N ASP A 133 -17.66 7.64 -28.18
CA ASP A 133 -18.19 6.48 -28.92
C ASP A 133 -17.73 6.38 -30.39
N ASP A 134 -16.92 7.30 -30.91
CA ASP A 134 -16.54 7.31 -32.33
C ASP A 134 -15.03 7.07 -32.55
N GLN A 135 -14.68 5.83 -32.92
CA GLN A 135 -13.31 5.40 -33.16
C GLN A 135 -12.62 6.17 -34.29
N GLU A 136 -13.36 6.81 -35.21
CA GLU A 136 -12.81 7.55 -36.35
C GLU A 136 -12.17 8.90 -35.95
N ASN A 137 -12.40 9.39 -34.73
CA ASN A 137 -11.89 10.68 -34.27
C ASN A 137 -10.56 10.60 -33.48
N TRP A 138 -10.01 9.40 -33.25
CA TRP A 138 -8.79 9.21 -32.47
C TRP A 138 -7.50 9.51 -33.25
N ASP A 139 -7.55 9.43 -34.59
CA ASP A 139 -6.38 9.65 -35.46
C ASP A 139 -5.76 11.04 -35.30
N VAL A 140 -6.57 12.03 -34.92
CA VAL A 140 -6.12 13.41 -34.62
C VAL A 140 -5.11 13.45 -33.46
N PHE A 141 -5.13 12.46 -32.57
CA PHE A 141 -4.23 12.36 -31.41
C PHE A 141 -2.96 11.53 -31.67
N CYS A 142 -2.85 10.84 -32.81
CA CYS A 142 -1.70 9.96 -33.08
C CYS A 142 -0.36 10.70 -33.05
N SER A 143 -0.29 11.91 -33.62
CA SER A 143 0.94 12.73 -33.61
C SER A 143 1.39 13.11 -32.20
N MET A 144 0.44 13.25 -31.28
CA MET A 144 0.68 13.57 -29.88
C MET A 144 1.15 12.34 -29.10
N PHE A 145 0.52 11.17 -29.31
CA PHE A 145 1.01 9.92 -28.73
C PHE A 145 2.45 9.61 -29.19
N GLN A 146 2.75 9.83 -30.47
CA GLN A 146 4.11 9.72 -31.00
C GLN A 146 5.09 10.66 -30.28
N LYS A 147 4.65 11.89 -29.98
CA LYS A 147 5.46 12.86 -29.22
C LYS A 147 5.68 12.43 -27.78
N ILE A 148 4.67 11.88 -27.10
CA ILE A 148 4.81 11.35 -25.73
C ILE A 148 5.77 10.16 -25.72
N VAL A 149 5.66 9.27 -26.70
CA VAL A 149 6.57 8.12 -26.86
C VAL A 149 8.00 8.59 -27.10
N SER A 150 8.22 9.54 -28.01
CA SER A 150 9.56 10.10 -28.27
C SER A 150 10.16 10.77 -27.03
N LEU A 151 9.37 11.55 -26.27
CA LEU A 151 9.84 12.15 -25.01
C LEU A 151 10.17 11.10 -23.95
N ALA A 152 9.45 9.98 -23.94
CA ALA A 152 9.73 8.84 -23.07
C ALA A 152 11.02 8.11 -23.49
N GLU A 153 11.23 7.94 -24.80
CA GLU A 153 12.46 7.37 -25.37
C GLU A 153 13.69 8.22 -25.03
N ASP A 154 13.59 9.54 -25.11
CA ASP A 154 14.66 10.46 -24.72
C ASP A 154 15.07 10.27 -23.25
N ILE A 155 14.11 10.06 -22.34
CA ILE A 155 14.37 9.79 -20.92
C ILE A 155 15.16 8.48 -20.78
N VAL A 156 14.74 7.44 -21.51
CA VAL A 156 15.35 6.12 -21.50
C VAL A 156 16.78 6.16 -22.06
N GLU A 157 17.03 6.91 -23.14
CA GLU A 157 18.36 7.06 -23.71
C GLU A 157 19.34 7.73 -22.72
N VAL A 158 18.87 8.74 -21.98
CA VAL A 158 19.66 9.35 -20.90
C VAL A 158 19.93 8.36 -19.76
N ASP A 159 18.99 7.47 -19.42
CA ASP A 159 19.19 6.41 -18.42
C ASP A 159 20.22 5.35 -18.87
N GLN A 160 20.14 4.89 -20.12
CA GLN A 160 21.08 3.92 -20.70
C GLN A 160 22.52 4.46 -20.75
N ASN A 161 22.70 5.75 -21.04
CA ASN A 161 24.01 6.39 -21.02
C ASN A 161 24.58 6.57 -19.60
N SER A 162 23.75 6.43 -18.57
CA SER A 162 24.14 6.59 -17.15
C SER A 162 24.37 5.26 -16.40
N THR A 163 23.94 4.11 -16.95
CA THR A 163 24.14 2.78 -16.34
C THR A 163 24.35 1.68 -17.39
N ALA A 164 25.37 0.83 -17.20
CA ALA A 164 25.62 -0.32 -18.07
C ALA A 164 24.61 -1.46 -17.78
N GLY A 165 23.46 -1.48 -18.47
CA GLY A 165 22.46 -2.56 -18.38
C GLY A 165 21.17 -2.24 -19.14
N MET A 166 20.51 -3.29 -19.66
CA MET A 166 19.30 -3.16 -20.49
C MET A 166 18.13 -2.51 -19.74
N PRO A 167 17.41 -1.54 -20.33
CA PRO A 167 16.15 -1.07 -19.78
C PRO A 167 14.99 -1.94 -20.25
N THR A 168 14.23 -2.46 -19.29
CA THR A 168 12.87 -2.94 -19.49
C THR A 168 11.92 -1.77 -19.22
N PHE A 169 11.30 -1.21 -20.26
CA PHE A 169 10.44 -0.04 -20.08
C PHE A 169 8.97 -0.43 -19.81
N CYS A 170 8.49 -0.02 -18.65
CA CYS A 170 7.18 0.59 -18.48
C CYS A 170 7.46 2.07 -18.17
N ILE A 171 6.66 3.03 -18.65
CA ILE A 171 6.68 4.40 -18.08
C ILE A 171 6.39 4.23 -16.60
N ASP A 172 7.42 4.18 -15.78
CA ASP A 172 7.25 4.16 -14.35
C ASP A 172 6.99 5.61 -13.96
N MET A 173 5.71 5.97 -13.92
CA MET A 173 5.27 7.24 -13.33
C MET A 173 5.71 7.35 -11.86
N ALA A 174 6.19 6.25 -11.25
CA ALA A 174 6.91 6.24 -9.98
C ALA A 174 8.36 6.74 -10.05
N LEU A 175 8.92 7.14 -11.19
CA LEU A 175 10.23 7.83 -11.27
C LEU A 175 10.15 9.30 -10.83
N ILE A 176 8.96 9.91 -10.85
CA ILE A 176 8.79 11.32 -10.46
C ILE A 176 8.98 11.48 -8.94
N GLY A 177 8.47 10.56 -8.11
CA GLY A 177 8.64 10.61 -6.64
C GLY A 177 10.11 10.55 -6.20
N PRO A 178 10.90 9.54 -6.61
CA PRO A 178 12.32 9.38 -6.29
C PRO A 178 13.23 10.45 -6.92
N LEU A 179 12.85 11.05 -8.05
CA LEU A 179 13.57 12.21 -8.60
C LEU A 179 13.45 13.45 -7.71
N PHE A 180 12.52 13.49 -6.76
CA PHE A 180 12.30 14.60 -5.81
C PHE A 180 12.32 14.18 -4.33
N ALA A 181 12.41 12.88 -4.02
CA ALA A 181 12.70 12.40 -2.69
C ALA A 181 14.07 12.91 -2.26
N SER A 182 14.12 13.51 -1.07
CA SER A 182 15.38 13.85 -0.43
C SER A 182 16.28 12.62 -0.46
N THR A 183 17.52 12.78 -0.93
CA THR A 183 18.63 11.84 -0.70
C THR A 183 18.46 11.19 0.68
N PRO A 184 18.62 9.85 0.83
CA PRO A 184 18.54 9.21 2.14
C PRO A 184 19.34 10.07 3.13
N PRO A 185 18.77 10.40 4.30
CA PRO A 185 19.31 11.42 5.17
C PRO A 185 20.80 11.13 5.41
N THR A 186 21.64 12.04 4.93
CA THR A 186 23.08 11.91 5.05
C THR A 186 23.43 12.29 6.49
N GLY A 187 23.84 11.29 7.28
CA GLY A 187 24.28 11.48 8.66
C GLY A 187 23.54 10.59 9.67
N LYS A 188 24.33 10.02 10.58
CA LYS A 188 23.92 9.33 11.79
C LYS A 188 23.11 10.24 12.73
N LYS A 189 21.97 9.71 13.16
CA LYS A 189 21.07 10.33 14.15
C LYS A 189 21.09 9.50 15.43
N ALA A 190 21.45 10.10 16.56
CA ALA A 190 21.37 9.43 17.86
C ALA A 190 20.01 9.69 18.52
N LEU A 191 19.28 8.63 18.84
CA LEU A 191 18.12 8.65 19.72
C LEU A 191 18.62 8.40 21.15
N THR A 192 18.76 9.44 21.95
CA THR A 192 19.25 9.36 23.33
C THR A 192 18.10 9.20 24.32
N ASN A 193 18.39 8.74 25.54
CA ASN A 193 17.39 8.63 26.62
C ASN A 193 16.13 7.82 26.24
N VAL A 194 16.30 6.79 25.40
CA VAL A 194 15.22 5.89 24.99
C VAL A 194 15.25 4.58 25.78
N ARG A 195 14.08 4.03 26.07
CA ARG A 195 13.93 2.73 26.73
C ARG A 195 13.56 1.67 25.70
N VAL A 196 14.57 0.94 25.22
CA VAL A 196 14.43 -0.06 24.16
C VAL A 196 13.64 -1.27 24.64
N PHE A 197 12.62 -1.68 23.88
CA PHE A 197 12.01 -3.01 23.98
C PHE A 197 12.85 -4.03 23.21
N ASP A 198 13.35 -5.05 23.91
CA ASP A 198 14.25 -6.06 23.34
C ASP A 198 13.54 -7.33 22.82
N GLY A 199 12.21 -7.27 22.70
CA GLY A 199 11.36 -8.42 22.37
C GLY A 199 10.77 -9.14 23.59
N TRP A 200 11.19 -8.82 24.82
CA TRP A 200 10.63 -9.39 26.05
C TRP A 200 10.41 -8.36 27.16
N ARG A 201 11.32 -7.39 27.29
CA ARG A 201 11.29 -6.38 28.36
C ARG A 201 11.75 -5.02 27.86
N ILE A 202 11.29 -3.99 28.56
CA ILE A 202 11.74 -2.61 28.34
C ILE A 202 12.99 -2.37 29.20
N ARG A 203 14.08 -1.98 28.54
CA ARG A 203 15.39 -1.75 29.18
C ARG A 203 15.46 -0.40 29.90
N LYS A 204 16.57 -0.18 30.61
CA LYS A 204 16.95 1.13 31.17
C LYS A 204 17.20 2.12 30.02
N PRO A 205 17.09 3.44 30.25
CA PRO A 205 17.42 4.44 29.25
C PRO A 205 18.79 4.20 28.61
N SER A 206 18.87 4.36 27.30
CA SER A 206 20.03 4.05 26.46
C SER A 206 20.02 4.93 25.20
N THR A 207 21.03 4.76 24.34
CA THR A 207 21.12 5.44 23.05
C THR A 207 21.06 4.42 21.92
N VAL A 208 20.26 4.70 20.89
CA VAL A 208 20.19 3.96 19.63
C VAL A 208 20.56 4.90 18.50
N VAL A 209 21.37 4.48 17.53
CA VAL A 209 21.77 5.31 16.40
C VAL A 209 21.11 4.79 15.12
N ILE A 210 20.56 5.70 14.33
CA ILE A 210 20.11 5.46 12.96
C ILE A 210 21.26 5.90 12.05
N ASP A 211 21.75 5.02 11.19
CA ASP A 211 22.77 5.28 10.17
C ASP A 211 22.23 4.91 8.80
N GLY A 212 21.88 5.91 8.00
CA GLY A 212 21.11 5.71 6.77
C GLY A 212 19.77 5.03 7.05
N ASP A 213 19.59 3.84 6.50
CA ASP A 213 18.40 3.00 6.67
C ASP A 213 18.53 1.92 7.76
N SER A 214 19.65 1.92 8.49
CA SER A 214 20.02 0.85 9.42
C SER A 214 20.21 1.34 10.86
N ILE A 215 20.14 0.41 11.80
CA ILE A 215 20.39 0.65 13.23
C ILE A 215 21.85 0.32 13.53
N THR A 216 22.54 1.22 14.23
CA THR A 216 23.87 0.98 14.80
C THR A 216 23.94 1.41 16.27
N PHE A 217 24.88 0.86 17.02
CA PHE A 217 25.25 1.31 18.36
C PHE A 217 26.59 2.07 18.37
N ASN A 218 27.15 2.36 17.19
CA ASN A 218 28.35 3.18 17.05
C ASN A 218 28.02 4.67 17.23
N LEU A 219 28.50 5.23 18.35
CA LEU A 219 28.28 6.63 18.73
C LEU A 219 29.26 7.64 18.09
N ARG A 220 30.09 7.22 17.12
CA ARG A 220 30.98 8.13 16.39
C ARG A 220 30.25 8.81 15.24
N ASP A 221 30.68 10.04 14.96
CA ASP A 221 30.24 10.84 13.81
C ASP A 221 28.73 11.09 13.81
N ILE A 222 28.14 11.34 14.99
CA ILE A 222 26.73 11.71 15.14
C ILE A 222 26.53 13.16 14.67
N GLN A 223 25.67 13.36 13.67
CA GLN A 223 25.34 14.69 13.14
C GLN A 223 24.12 15.29 13.84
N ASN A 224 23.16 14.46 14.27
CA ASN A 224 21.95 14.93 14.93
C ASN A 224 21.63 14.07 16.16
N THR A 225 21.10 14.70 17.20
CA THR A 225 20.65 14.01 18.43
C THR A 225 19.20 14.36 18.72
N ILE A 226 18.40 13.33 18.98
CA ILE A 226 17.00 13.44 19.39
C ILE A 226 16.92 12.87 20.80
N ASP A 227 16.46 13.66 21.77
CA ASP A 227 16.14 13.17 23.11
C ASP A 227 14.79 12.43 23.07
N GLY A 228 14.79 11.17 23.50
CA GLY A 228 13.60 10.34 23.60
C GLY A 228 12.77 10.58 24.87
N GLU A 229 13.24 11.45 25.77
CA GLU A 229 12.55 11.90 27.00
C GLU A 229 12.16 10.75 27.97
N GLY A 230 12.87 9.61 27.90
CA GLY A 230 12.54 8.40 28.66
C GLY A 230 11.39 7.58 28.06
N GLY A 231 10.97 7.90 26.84
CA GLY A 231 9.99 7.17 26.03
C GLY A 231 10.43 5.74 25.72
N VAL A 232 9.46 4.91 25.34
CA VAL A 232 9.71 3.49 24.98
C VAL A 232 9.96 3.40 23.49
N LEU A 233 11.10 2.86 23.08
CA LEU A 233 11.43 2.63 21.67
C LEU A 233 11.13 1.17 21.31
N LEU A 234 10.24 1.00 20.34
CA LEU A 234 9.81 -0.28 19.79
C LEU A 234 10.37 -0.46 18.37
N PRO A 235 10.57 -1.71 17.90
CA PRO A 235 10.62 -1.98 16.48
C PRO A 235 9.33 -1.50 15.81
N GLY A 236 9.40 -1.10 14.55
CA GLY A 236 8.23 -0.75 13.75
C GLY A 236 7.22 -1.91 13.71
N LEU A 237 5.93 -1.58 13.76
CA LEU A 237 4.86 -2.57 13.81
C LEU A 237 4.64 -3.19 12.43
N ILE A 238 4.21 -4.45 12.43
CA ILE A 238 3.95 -5.26 11.25
C ILE A 238 2.48 -5.70 11.26
N ASP A 239 1.73 -5.28 10.25
CA ASP A 239 0.38 -5.80 10.00
C ASP A 239 0.47 -7.02 9.08
N SER A 240 0.06 -8.19 9.60
CA SER A 240 0.18 -9.46 8.88
C SER A 240 -0.99 -9.79 7.97
N HIS A 241 -2.03 -8.93 7.89
CA HIS A 241 -3.16 -9.12 6.98
C HIS A 241 -3.85 -7.78 6.74
N ILE A 242 -3.72 -7.24 5.54
CA ILE A 242 -4.38 -5.99 5.13
C ILE A 242 -4.65 -5.99 3.62
N HIS A 243 -5.52 -5.12 3.13
CA HIS A 243 -5.80 -4.91 1.70
C HIS A 243 -5.70 -3.44 1.33
N LEU A 244 -4.67 -3.10 0.56
CA LEU A 244 -4.35 -1.72 0.17
C LEU A 244 -4.33 -1.54 -1.35
N SER A 245 -4.67 -0.32 -1.77
CA SER A 245 -4.76 0.12 -3.15
C SER A 245 -4.23 1.55 -3.35
N SER A 246 -3.80 2.25 -2.30
CA SER A 246 -3.37 3.66 -2.37
C SER A 246 -2.10 4.00 -1.58
N LEU A 247 -1.43 5.09 -1.97
CA LEU A 247 -0.29 5.66 -1.24
C LEU A 247 -0.71 6.31 0.08
N ASP A 248 -1.89 6.94 0.12
CA ASP A 248 -2.47 7.57 1.31
C ASP A 248 -2.63 6.58 2.46
N SER A 249 -2.92 5.32 2.13
CA SER A 249 -2.94 4.22 3.10
C SER A 249 -1.55 3.97 3.71
N LEU A 250 -0.47 4.00 2.91
CA LEU A 250 0.90 3.82 3.41
C LEU A 250 1.36 5.01 4.28
N ASP A 251 0.93 6.22 3.95
CA ASP A 251 1.10 7.41 4.79
C ASP A 251 0.38 7.25 6.14
N THR A 252 -0.91 6.89 6.08
CA THR A 252 -1.73 6.65 7.26
C THR A 252 -1.13 5.56 8.16
N LEU A 253 -0.72 4.42 7.60
CA LEU A 253 -0.05 3.33 8.33
C LEU A 253 1.22 3.81 9.03
N SER A 254 2.04 4.61 8.33
CA SER A 254 3.26 5.20 8.89
C SER A 254 2.96 6.10 10.08
N SER A 255 1.87 6.87 10.02
CA SER A 255 1.43 7.72 11.14
C SER A 255 1.03 6.93 12.39
N TYR A 256 0.58 5.69 12.22
CA TYR A 256 0.25 4.75 13.30
C TYR A 256 1.42 3.82 13.67
N GLY A 257 2.63 4.07 13.18
CA GLY A 257 3.80 3.26 13.54
C GLY A 257 3.82 1.87 12.89
N VAL A 258 2.92 1.61 11.95
CA VAL A 258 2.95 0.42 11.10
C VAL A 258 3.95 0.70 10.00
N THR A 259 5.05 -0.05 9.97
CA THR A 259 6.19 0.21 9.07
C THR A 259 6.33 -0.87 7.99
N THR A 260 5.62 -1.98 8.16
CA THR A 260 5.59 -3.11 7.23
C THR A 260 4.19 -3.69 7.20
N VAL A 261 3.70 -4.03 5.99
CA VAL A 261 2.41 -4.69 5.83
C VAL A 261 2.49 -5.87 4.89
N MET A 262 1.69 -6.89 5.19
CA MET A 262 1.44 -8.06 4.34
C MET A 262 0.09 -7.88 3.65
N ASN A 263 0.13 -7.33 2.44
CA ASN A 263 -1.03 -7.09 1.61
C ASN A 263 -1.56 -8.41 1.00
N MET A 264 -2.81 -8.76 1.30
CA MET A 264 -3.38 -10.08 1.03
C MET A 264 -4.11 -10.18 -0.31
N GLY A 265 -4.21 -9.10 -1.07
CA GLY A 265 -4.84 -9.09 -2.38
C GLY A 265 -4.32 -7.98 -3.29
N CYS A 266 -3.99 -8.34 -4.52
CA CYS A 266 -3.57 -7.40 -5.54
C CYS A 266 -3.94 -7.93 -6.93
N THR A 267 -5.07 -7.48 -7.47
CA THR A 267 -5.54 -7.86 -8.82
C THR A 267 -4.92 -6.97 -9.91
N ASN A 268 -4.51 -5.75 -9.56
CA ASN A 268 -3.82 -4.83 -10.46
C ASN A 268 -2.33 -4.77 -10.11
N TYR A 269 -1.53 -5.66 -10.71
CA TYR A 269 -0.09 -5.74 -10.45
C TYR A 269 0.67 -4.45 -10.74
N THR A 270 0.24 -3.66 -11.73
CA THR A 270 0.85 -2.35 -12.03
C THR A 270 0.64 -1.37 -10.89
N LEU A 271 -0.59 -1.27 -10.37
CA LEU A 271 -0.91 -0.41 -9.23
C LEU A 271 -0.10 -0.83 -8.00
N CYS A 272 -0.08 -2.11 -7.66
CA CYS A 272 0.64 -2.59 -6.50
C CYS A 272 2.17 -2.46 -6.64
N SER A 273 2.70 -2.54 -7.86
CA SER A 273 4.12 -2.26 -8.10
C SER A 273 4.46 -0.83 -7.73
N ALA A 274 3.57 0.13 -8.02
CA ALA A 274 3.75 1.53 -7.64
C ALA A 274 3.68 1.79 -6.12
N LEU A 275 3.11 0.86 -5.33
CA LEU A 275 3.08 0.94 -3.87
C LEU A 275 4.35 0.37 -3.20
N ARG A 276 5.21 -0.33 -3.97
CA ARG A 276 6.46 -0.89 -3.46
C ARG A 276 7.51 0.21 -3.28
N ASP A 277 8.45 -0.05 -2.37
CA ASP A 277 9.69 0.72 -2.19
C ASP A 277 9.50 2.23 -2.00
N GLN A 278 8.36 2.63 -1.43
CA GLN A 278 8.06 4.01 -1.11
C GLN A 278 8.97 4.52 0.00
N THR A 279 9.86 5.44 -0.37
CA THR A 279 10.85 5.99 0.54
C THR A 279 10.18 6.79 1.66
N GLY A 280 10.51 6.46 2.92
CA GLY A 280 9.94 7.12 4.10
C GLY A 280 8.54 6.67 4.50
N LEU A 281 7.94 5.74 3.74
CA LEU A 281 6.62 5.18 4.03
C LEU A 281 6.69 3.70 4.42
N THR A 282 5.53 3.18 4.80
CA THR A 282 5.30 1.77 5.15
C THR A 282 5.74 0.86 4.00
N SER A 283 6.50 -0.19 4.32
CA SER A 283 6.89 -1.21 3.34
C SER A 283 5.71 -2.10 2.97
N PHE A 284 5.48 -2.24 1.67
CA PHE A 284 4.38 -3.00 1.08
C PHE A 284 4.86 -4.34 0.51
N ILE A 285 4.39 -5.45 1.09
CA ILE A 285 4.72 -6.83 0.69
C ILE A 285 3.43 -7.52 0.30
N THR A 286 3.33 -8.13 -0.89
CA THR A 286 2.02 -8.50 -1.47
C THR A 286 1.91 -9.95 -1.91
N ALA A 287 0.70 -10.50 -1.76
CA ALA A 287 0.29 -11.81 -2.24
C ALA A 287 0.04 -11.88 -3.75
N GLY A 288 -0.18 -10.73 -4.41
CA GLY A 288 -0.73 -10.70 -5.76
C GLY A 288 -2.20 -11.10 -5.82
N GLU A 289 -2.61 -11.62 -6.96
CA GLU A 289 -3.96 -12.11 -7.17
C GLU A 289 -4.21 -13.39 -6.35
N GLY A 290 -5.27 -13.40 -5.55
CA GLY A 290 -5.64 -14.55 -4.74
C GLY A 290 -6.30 -15.66 -5.57
N ALA A 291 -5.91 -16.91 -5.31
CA ALA A 291 -6.56 -18.07 -5.92
C ALA A 291 -7.97 -18.24 -5.32
N VAL A 292 -9.00 -18.17 -6.17
CA VAL A 292 -10.41 -18.24 -5.77
C VAL A 292 -11.19 -19.22 -6.65
N ALA A 293 -12.25 -19.84 -6.13
CA ALA A 293 -13.16 -20.65 -6.93
C ALA A 293 -14.25 -19.76 -7.55
N PRO A 294 -14.71 -20.00 -8.81
CA PRO A 294 -15.66 -19.10 -9.48
C PRO A 294 -16.97 -18.83 -8.76
N ASN A 295 -17.46 -19.80 -7.99
CA ASN A 295 -18.77 -19.73 -7.32
C ASN A 295 -18.65 -19.40 -5.82
N SER A 296 -17.48 -18.95 -5.40
CA SER A 296 -17.19 -18.71 -4.01
C SER A 296 -17.73 -17.34 -3.56
N THR A 297 -17.85 -17.11 -2.25
CA THR A 297 -18.27 -15.81 -1.71
C THR A 297 -17.29 -14.71 -2.13
N HIS A 298 -15.99 -15.01 -2.13
CA HIS A 298 -14.98 -14.05 -2.60
C HIS A 298 -15.13 -13.66 -4.07
N ALA A 299 -15.55 -14.59 -4.94
CA ALA A 299 -15.80 -14.29 -6.34
C ALA A 299 -17.07 -13.45 -6.54
N THR A 300 -18.12 -13.75 -5.80
CA THR A 300 -19.46 -13.18 -6.01
C THR A 300 -19.70 -11.86 -5.25
N VAL A 301 -19.15 -11.71 -4.05
CA VAL A 301 -19.30 -10.52 -3.20
C VAL A 301 -18.17 -9.53 -3.41
N PHE A 302 -16.92 -10.00 -3.39
CA PHE A 302 -15.74 -9.14 -3.46
C PHE A 302 -15.18 -9.02 -4.89
N GLY A 303 -15.82 -9.66 -5.87
CA GLY A 303 -15.45 -9.56 -7.28
C GLY A 303 -14.09 -10.16 -7.63
N ALA A 304 -13.53 -11.04 -6.79
CA ALA A 304 -12.23 -11.68 -7.04
C ALA A 304 -12.23 -12.48 -8.36
N LYS A 305 -11.13 -12.39 -9.12
CA LYS A 305 -11.02 -12.95 -10.49
C LYS A 305 -9.96 -14.03 -10.68
N GLY A 306 -9.20 -14.38 -9.64
CA GLY A 306 -8.12 -15.37 -9.69
C GLY A 306 -8.61 -16.82 -9.77
N PHE A 307 -9.39 -17.15 -10.79
CA PHE A 307 -10.11 -18.42 -10.88
C PHE A 307 -9.21 -19.62 -11.15
N VAL A 308 -9.33 -20.64 -10.29
CA VAL A 308 -8.70 -21.96 -10.49
C VAL A 308 -9.76 -23.06 -10.45
N ASN A 309 -10.02 -23.71 -11.59
CA ASN A 309 -11.13 -24.66 -11.72
C ASN A 309 -10.70 -26.11 -11.51
N SER A 310 -9.40 -26.40 -11.60
CA SER A 310 -8.89 -27.76 -11.49
C SER A 310 -7.46 -27.80 -10.98
N PRO A 311 -7.00 -28.94 -10.43
CA PRO A 311 -5.62 -29.10 -10.00
C PRO A 311 -4.60 -28.88 -11.14
N ALA A 312 -4.99 -29.14 -12.39
CA ALA A 312 -4.12 -28.96 -13.55
C ALA A 312 -3.83 -27.48 -13.87
N GLN A 313 -4.70 -26.55 -13.45
CA GLN A 313 -4.51 -25.11 -13.66
C GLN A 313 -3.65 -24.45 -12.58
N ALA A 314 -3.54 -25.08 -11.40
CA ALA A 314 -2.84 -24.52 -10.25
C ALA A 314 -1.36 -24.16 -10.55
N PRO A 315 -0.56 -24.98 -11.27
CA PRO A 315 0.81 -24.62 -11.61
C PRO A 315 0.94 -23.31 -12.40
N GLN A 316 0.12 -23.14 -13.44
CA GLN A 316 0.13 -21.92 -14.26
C GLN A 316 -0.30 -20.69 -13.45
N PHE A 317 -1.32 -20.84 -12.60
CA PHE A 317 -1.76 -19.76 -11.72
C PHE A 317 -0.64 -19.31 -10.78
N VAL A 318 0.02 -20.27 -10.12
CA VAL A 318 1.15 -20.01 -9.22
C VAL A 318 2.31 -19.33 -9.95
N GLU A 319 2.66 -19.81 -11.15
CA GLU A 319 3.68 -19.18 -11.98
C GLU A 319 3.32 -17.73 -12.35
N ASN A 320 2.07 -17.47 -12.73
CA ASN A 320 1.60 -16.12 -13.05
C ASN A 320 1.70 -15.17 -11.84
N VAL A 321 1.30 -15.62 -10.65
CA VAL A 321 1.36 -14.81 -9.43
C VAL A 321 2.80 -14.40 -9.11
N PHE A 322 3.73 -15.37 -9.12
CA PHE A 322 5.14 -15.07 -8.82
C PHE A 322 5.88 -14.38 -9.96
N GLY A 323 5.49 -14.63 -11.21
CA GLY A 323 6.01 -13.95 -12.41
C GLY A 323 5.68 -12.46 -12.43
N ASN A 324 4.59 -12.04 -11.76
CA ASN A 324 4.23 -10.63 -11.57
C ASN A 324 4.81 -10.01 -10.28
N GLY A 325 5.81 -10.66 -9.67
CA GLY A 325 6.59 -10.10 -8.56
C GLY A 325 5.96 -10.23 -7.17
N SER A 326 4.95 -11.09 -6.99
CA SER A 326 4.40 -11.37 -5.65
C SER A 326 5.42 -12.01 -4.71
N ASN A 327 5.31 -11.70 -3.42
CA ASN A 327 6.22 -12.20 -2.39
C ASN A 327 5.77 -13.56 -1.84
N PHE A 328 4.46 -13.77 -1.75
CA PHE A 328 3.77 -14.98 -1.32
C PHE A 328 2.51 -15.16 -2.16
N ILE A 329 1.74 -16.23 -1.97
CA ILE A 329 0.43 -16.43 -2.62
C ILE A 329 -0.69 -16.46 -1.58
N LYS A 330 -1.84 -15.90 -1.93
CA LYS A 330 -3.09 -16.02 -1.17
C LYS A 330 -3.99 -17.09 -1.80
N ILE A 331 -4.56 -17.95 -0.98
CA ILE A 331 -5.53 -18.98 -1.39
C ILE A 331 -6.81 -18.78 -0.59
N ILE A 332 -7.97 -18.89 -1.24
CA ILE A 332 -9.27 -18.76 -0.59
C ILE A 332 -9.87 -20.16 -0.38
N SER A 333 -10.02 -20.54 0.89
CA SER A 333 -10.78 -21.74 1.30
C SER A 333 -12.07 -21.29 1.99
N GLU A 334 -13.20 -21.67 1.41
CA GLU A 334 -14.55 -21.36 1.91
C GLU A 334 -15.54 -22.46 1.46
N PRO A 335 -16.78 -22.53 1.97
CA PRO A 335 -17.70 -23.66 1.74
C PRO A 335 -18.04 -23.91 0.26
N ASN A 336 -18.12 -22.85 -0.54
CA ASN A 336 -18.32 -22.90 -1.99
C ASN A 336 -17.00 -22.69 -2.78
N GLY A 337 -15.87 -22.88 -2.09
CA GLY A 337 -14.51 -22.69 -2.57
C GLY A 337 -13.89 -23.94 -3.18
N PHE A 338 -12.56 -24.01 -3.15
CA PHE A 338 -11.81 -25.14 -3.67
C PHE A 338 -12.08 -26.44 -2.90
N ASN A 339 -12.02 -27.58 -3.60
CA ASN A 339 -11.84 -28.86 -2.93
C ASN A 339 -10.39 -29.05 -2.46
N GLN A 340 -10.16 -30.04 -1.59
CA GLN A 340 -8.81 -30.34 -1.07
C GLN A 340 -7.77 -30.55 -2.18
N ALA A 341 -8.15 -31.18 -3.30
CA ALA A 341 -7.21 -31.52 -4.37
C ALA A 341 -6.63 -30.27 -5.06
N ILE A 342 -7.45 -29.24 -5.31
CA ILE A 342 -6.95 -27.97 -5.86
C ILE A 342 -6.04 -27.27 -4.84
N HIS A 343 -6.47 -27.22 -3.58
CA HIS A 343 -5.73 -26.56 -2.51
C HIS A 343 -4.36 -27.20 -2.27
N ASP A 344 -4.27 -28.53 -2.28
CA ASP A 344 -3.01 -29.28 -2.14
C ASP A 344 -2.05 -29.01 -3.29
N VAL A 345 -2.55 -28.90 -4.54
CA VAL A 345 -1.68 -28.61 -5.68
C VAL A 345 -1.20 -27.16 -5.68
N LEU A 346 -2.05 -26.18 -5.29
CA LEU A 346 -1.63 -24.80 -5.11
C LEU A 346 -0.47 -24.71 -4.09
N VAL A 347 -0.68 -25.24 -2.88
CA VAL A 347 0.34 -25.19 -1.82
C VAL A 347 1.62 -25.94 -2.21
N ARG A 348 1.50 -27.17 -2.73
CA ARG A 348 2.67 -27.96 -3.14
C ARG A 348 3.46 -27.30 -4.27
N THR A 349 2.78 -26.69 -5.24
CA THR A 349 3.46 -25.97 -6.33
C THR A 349 4.19 -24.76 -5.77
N THR A 350 3.55 -23.97 -4.91
CA THR A 350 4.18 -22.82 -4.24
C THR A 350 5.43 -23.25 -3.45
N HIS A 351 5.36 -24.33 -2.68
CA HIS A 351 6.50 -24.85 -1.93
C HIS A 351 7.63 -25.33 -2.84
N SER A 352 7.32 -25.91 -4.00
CA SER A 352 8.35 -26.32 -4.98
C SER A 352 9.19 -25.17 -5.51
N LEU A 353 8.67 -23.93 -5.43
CA LEU A 353 9.37 -22.69 -5.78
C LEU A 353 10.12 -22.07 -4.59
N GLY A 354 10.11 -22.71 -3.42
CA GLY A 354 10.65 -22.15 -2.16
C GLY A 354 9.86 -20.94 -1.65
N LYS A 355 8.60 -20.78 -2.10
CA LYS A 355 7.72 -19.67 -1.73
C LYS A 355 6.72 -20.09 -0.65
N THR A 356 6.04 -19.11 -0.07
CA THR A 356 5.04 -19.32 1.00
C THR A 356 3.62 -19.15 0.48
N ALA A 357 2.70 -19.96 1.01
CA ALA A 357 1.27 -19.86 0.77
C ALA A 357 0.55 -19.42 2.06
N MET A 358 -0.46 -18.57 1.93
CA MET A 358 -1.32 -18.15 3.03
C MET A 358 -2.78 -18.34 2.62
N THR A 359 -3.60 -18.88 3.52
CA THR A 359 -4.95 -19.30 3.20
C THR A 359 -5.98 -18.55 4.03
N HIS A 360 -6.94 -17.89 3.38
CA HIS A 360 -8.19 -17.48 4.02
C HIS A 360 -9.00 -18.72 4.41
N ALA A 361 -9.43 -18.80 5.67
CA ALA A 361 -10.45 -19.71 6.13
C ALA A 361 -11.12 -19.15 7.40
N GLN A 362 -12.42 -18.87 7.33
CA GLN A 362 -13.20 -18.27 8.43
C GLN A 362 -14.20 -19.22 9.11
N ASP A 363 -14.37 -20.43 8.56
CA ASP A 363 -15.25 -21.48 9.11
C ASP A 363 -14.48 -22.79 9.33
N TYR A 364 -15.00 -23.65 10.19
CA TYR A 364 -14.36 -24.89 10.62
C TYR A 364 -13.99 -25.81 9.45
N GLY A 365 -14.90 -26.00 8.50
CA GLY A 365 -14.73 -26.92 7.37
C GLY A 365 -13.61 -26.45 6.44
N SER A 366 -13.60 -25.16 6.13
CA SER A 366 -12.55 -24.54 5.32
C SER A 366 -11.20 -24.51 6.04
N TYR A 367 -11.22 -24.35 7.36
CA TYR A 367 -10.01 -24.37 8.17
C TYR A 367 -9.34 -25.76 8.16
N GLU A 368 -10.13 -26.84 8.19
CA GLU A 368 -9.61 -28.21 8.02
C GLU A 368 -8.93 -28.41 6.65
N VAL A 369 -9.51 -27.88 5.57
CA VAL A 369 -8.90 -27.94 4.23
C VAL A 369 -7.55 -27.23 4.22
N ALA A 370 -7.51 -26.04 4.80
CA ALA A 370 -6.31 -25.22 4.89
C ALA A 370 -5.20 -25.90 5.71
N ILE A 371 -5.52 -26.46 6.88
CA ILE A 371 -4.56 -27.22 7.71
C ILE A 371 -4.02 -28.43 6.95
N ARG A 372 -4.90 -29.23 6.34
CA ARG A 372 -4.51 -30.46 5.63
C ARG A 372 -3.58 -30.19 4.46
N SER A 373 -3.76 -29.06 3.77
CA SER A 373 -2.90 -28.64 2.66
C SER A 373 -1.49 -28.23 3.11
N LYS A 374 -1.27 -28.01 4.41
CA LYS A 374 -0.02 -27.50 4.99
C LYS A 374 0.38 -26.12 4.46
N THR A 375 -0.60 -25.25 4.19
CA THR A 375 -0.37 -23.82 3.92
C THR A 375 0.50 -23.20 5.02
N ASN A 376 1.37 -22.24 4.71
CA ASN A 376 2.29 -21.71 5.73
C ASN A 376 1.56 -20.86 6.78
N GLY A 377 0.61 -20.04 6.32
CA GLY A 377 -0.15 -19.13 7.15
C GLY A 377 -1.66 -19.34 7.03
N LEU A 378 -2.33 -19.59 8.14
CA LEU A 378 -3.78 -19.59 8.23
C LEU A 378 -4.24 -18.17 8.56
N GLN A 379 -5.11 -17.63 7.72
CA GLN A 379 -5.68 -16.30 7.88
C GLN A 379 -7.08 -16.45 8.44
N HIS A 380 -7.40 -15.60 9.41
CA HIS A 380 -8.56 -15.67 10.29
C HIS A 380 -8.49 -16.87 11.26
N VAL A 381 -9.58 -17.04 12.01
CA VAL A 381 -9.90 -18.23 12.81
C VAL A 381 -11.33 -18.65 12.47
N PRO A 382 -11.74 -19.89 12.78
CA PRO A 382 -13.14 -20.27 12.68
C PRO A 382 -13.99 -19.41 13.62
N PHE A 383 -14.96 -18.69 13.03
CA PHE A 383 -15.97 -17.91 13.75
C PHE A 383 -17.32 -18.64 13.83
N ASP A 384 -17.50 -19.77 13.14
CA ASP A 384 -18.70 -20.61 13.25
C ASP A 384 -18.65 -21.51 14.49
N ILE A 385 -17.68 -22.43 14.52
CA ILE A 385 -17.45 -23.39 15.58
C ILE A 385 -15.98 -23.30 15.96
N PRO A 386 -15.63 -23.15 17.26
CA PRO A 386 -14.25 -23.04 17.65
C PRO A 386 -13.41 -24.24 17.20
N LEU A 387 -12.21 -23.99 16.64
CA LEU A 387 -11.27 -25.07 16.27
C LEU A 387 -10.96 -25.96 17.46
N THR A 388 -10.73 -27.26 17.24
CA THR A 388 -10.44 -28.20 18.34
C THR A 388 -9.00 -28.09 18.85
N GLU A 389 -8.73 -28.60 20.04
CA GLU A 389 -7.35 -28.73 20.56
C GLU A 389 -6.48 -29.62 19.65
N GLU A 390 -7.07 -30.64 19.01
CA GLU A 390 -6.37 -31.48 18.04
C GLU A 390 -5.95 -30.68 16.80
N MET A 391 -6.84 -29.83 16.28
CA MET A 391 -6.50 -28.91 15.19
C MET A 391 -5.37 -27.97 15.58
N ALA A 392 -5.44 -27.35 16.76
CA ALA A 392 -4.39 -26.47 17.27
C ALA A 392 -3.03 -27.19 17.35
N GLN A 393 -3.04 -28.43 17.85
CA GLN A 393 -1.82 -29.24 17.93
C GLN A 393 -1.29 -29.64 16.54
N ARG A 394 -2.18 -29.91 15.59
CA ARG A 394 -1.79 -30.20 14.20
C ARG A 394 -1.13 -29.00 13.54
N ILE A 395 -1.71 -27.81 13.68
CA ILE A 395 -1.14 -26.53 13.20
C ILE A 395 0.27 -26.32 13.77
N LYS A 396 0.41 -26.52 15.09
CA LYS A 396 1.70 -26.41 15.77
C LYS A 396 2.74 -27.39 15.21
N ASN A 397 2.37 -28.67 15.10
CA ASN A 397 3.26 -29.74 14.65
C ASN A 397 3.66 -29.60 13.18
N GLN A 398 2.81 -28.98 12.37
CA GLN A 398 3.08 -28.70 10.95
C GLN A 398 3.86 -27.39 10.73
N ALA A 399 4.25 -26.69 11.80
CA ALA A 399 4.93 -25.40 11.74
C ALA A 399 4.17 -24.39 10.88
N GLN A 400 2.85 -24.30 11.08
CA GLN A 400 2.02 -23.25 10.49
C GLN A 400 1.88 -22.09 11.49
N HIS A 401 1.62 -20.89 10.97
CA HIS A 401 1.26 -19.72 11.78
C HIS A 401 -0.19 -19.30 11.54
N VAL A 402 -0.75 -18.53 12.48
CA VAL A 402 -2.14 -18.04 12.39
C VAL A 402 -2.16 -16.53 12.52
N THR A 403 -2.92 -15.85 11.66
CA THR A 403 -3.28 -14.43 11.79
C THR A 403 -4.78 -14.32 12.07
N PRO A 404 -5.23 -14.15 13.34
CA PRO A 404 -6.64 -14.32 13.70
C PRO A 404 -7.61 -13.28 13.16
N THR A 405 -7.14 -12.04 12.94
CA THR A 405 -7.97 -10.91 12.49
C THR A 405 -9.24 -10.75 13.32
N LEU A 406 -9.09 -10.68 14.65
CA LEU A 406 -10.23 -10.49 15.56
C LEU A 406 -10.95 -9.15 15.30
N ASN A 407 -10.23 -8.15 14.77
CA ASN A 407 -10.79 -6.87 14.33
C ASN A 407 -11.94 -7.05 13.35
N ILE A 408 -11.67 -7.67 12.19
CA ILE A 408 -12.69 -7.87 11.17
C ILE A 408 -13.77 -8.85 11.64
N GLY A 409 -13.38 -9.87 12.40
CA GLY A 409 -14.32 -10.81 13.01
C GLY A 409 -15.36 -10.08 13.86
N LYS A 410 -14.93 -9.15 14.72
CA LYS A 410 -15.83 -8.36 15.57
C LYS A 410 -16.76 -7.46 14.75
N ILE A 411 -16.24 -6.84 13.69
CA ILE A 411 -17.05 -5.98 12.80
C ILE A 411 -18.13 -6.81 12.11
N VAL A 412 -17.76 -7.93 11.48
CA VAL A 412 -18.67 -8.79 10.72
C VAL A 412 -19.74 -9.39 11.63
N THR A 413 -19.36 -10.00 12.77
CA THR A 413 -20.33 -10.68 13.66
C THR A 413 -21.22 -9.71 14.44
N SER A 414 -20.91 -8.40 14.44
CA SER A 414 -21.75 -7.38 15.08
C SER A 414 -22.94 -6.94 14.22
N ASN A 415 -22.98 -7.35 12.94
CA ASN A 415 -24.00 -6.94 11.98
C ASN A 415 -24.45 -8.15 11.14
N SER A 416 -25.60 -8.73 11.49
CA SER A 416 -26.15 -9.92 10.83
C SER A 416 -26.39 -9.76 9.33
N THR A 417 -26.64 -8.54 8.85
CA THR A 417 -26.77 -8.27 7.40
C THR A 417 -25.42 -8.43 6.69
N ILE A 418 -24.35 -7.88 7.28
CA ILE A 418 -22.99 -7.99 6.74
C ILE A 418 -22.50 -9.43 6.84
N GLU A 419 -22.71 -10.06 7.99
CA GLU A 419 -22.39 -11.45 8.26
C GLU A 419 -23.02 -12.39 7.23
N SER A 420 -24.32 -12.30 6.99
CA SER A 420 -25.02 -13.14 6.02
C SER A 420 -24.48 -13.00 4.59
N ILE A 421 -23.94 -11.84 4.22
CA ILE A 421 -23.34 -11.60 2.90
C ILE A 421 -21.96 -12.27 2.82
N ILE A 422 -21.15 -12.14 3.87
CA ILE A 422 -19.73 -12.54 3.87
C ILE A 422 -19.52 -14.01 4.25
N SER A 423 -20.42 -14.59 5.05
CA SER A 423 -20.29 -15.97 5.54
C SER A 423 -20.79 -17.03 4.56
N GLY A 424 -21.48 -16.61 3.48
CA GLY A 424 -22.14 -17.56 2.57
C GLY A 424 -23.26 -18.35 3.24
N GLY A 425 -23.89 -17.80 4.28
CA GLY A 425 -25.00 -18.43 5.01
C GLY A 425 -24.58 -19.32 6.18
N ILE A 426 -23.33 -19.23 6.63
CA ILE A 426 -22.86 -19.85 7.88
C ILE A 426 -23.00 -18.85 9.02
N ASP A 427 -23.59 -19.25 10.14
CA ASP A 427 -23.70 -18.40 11.32
C ASP A 427 -22.33 -18.19 11.97
N LEU A 428 -21.88 -16.93 12.06
CA LEU A 428 -20.59 -16.57 12.67
C LEU A 428 -20.79 -15.85 14.03
N THR A 429 -19.93 -16.16 14.99
CA THR A 429 -19.91 -15.57 16.34
C THR A 429 -18.50 -15.13 16.74
N TYR A 430 -18.40 -13.96 17.38
CA TYR A 430 -17.12 -13.44 17.85
C TYR A 430 -16.50 -14.36 18.92
N GLU A 431 -17.36 -14.93 19.77
CA GLU A 431 -16.99 -15.83 20.87
C GLU A 431 -16.32 -17.11 20.35
N ALA A 432 -16.75 -17.63 19.20
CA ALA A 432 -16.11 -18.78 18.60
C ALA A 432 -14.68 -18.46 18.14
N GLY A 433 -14.49 -17.30 17.51
CA GLY A 433 -13.16 -16.81 17.13
C GLY A 433 -12.24 -16.61 18.33
N VAL A 434 -12.73 -15.96 19.40
CA VAL A 434 -11.97 -15.79 20.65
C VAL A 434 -11.58 -17.14 21.27
N THR A 435 -12.51 -18.10 21.30
CA THR A 435 -12.24 -19.45 21.80
C THR A 435 -11.21 -20.18 20.94
N SER A 436 -11.25 -20.01 19.62
CA SER A 436 -10.24 -20.53 18.69
C SER A 436 -8.85 -19.96 18.99
N VAL A 437 -8.73 -18.64 19.17
CA VAL A 437 -7.46 -17.98 19.54
C VAL A 437 -6.91 -18.51 20.87
N GLN A 438 -7.78 -18.70 21.88
CA GLN A 438 -7.37 -19.28 23.17
C GLN A 438 -6.78 -20.68 23.04
N ARG A 439 -7.37 -21.54 22.20
CA ARG A 439 -6.88 -22.90 21.94
C ARG A 439 -5.54 -22.89 21.21
N LEU A 440 -5.37 -22.00 20.22
CA LEU A 440 -4.10 -21.79 19.52
C LEU A 440 -3.00 -21.31 20.47
N MET A 441 -3.30 -20.38 21.37
CA MET A 441 -2.36 -19.91 22.40
C MET A 441 -1.94 -21.04 23.34
N ARG A 442 -2.90 -21.86 23.82
CA ARG A 442 -2.60 -23.02 24.68
C ARG A 442 -1.70 -24.05 23.99
N ALA A 443 -1.90 -24.28 22.69
CA ALA A 443 -1.06 -25.18 21.89
C ALA A 443 0.32 -24.58 21.54
N GLY A 444 0.56 -23.29 21.83
CA GLY A 444 1.79 -22.60 21.49
C GLY A 444 1.96 -22.35 19.99
N VAL A 445 0.86 -22.24 19.25
CA VAL A 445 0.87 -21.85 17.84
C VAL A 445 1.38 -20.41 17.71
N PRO A 446 2.25 -20.10 16.75
CA PRO A 446 2.65 -18.72 16.48
C PRO A 446 1.46 -17.92 15.95
N ILE A 447 1.07 -16.90 16.72
CA ILE A 447 0.01 -15.97 16.38
C ILE A 447 0.62 -14.64 15.95
N LEU A 448 0.19 -14.15 14.80
CA LEU A 448 0.58 -12.86 14.22
C LEU A 448 -0.61 -11.90 14.29
N ALA A 449 -0.36 -10.63 14.57
CA ALA A 449 -1.39 -9.60 14.52
C ALA A 449 -1.62 -9.18 13.05
N GLY A 450 -2.88 -9.15 12.65
CA GLY A 450 -3.30 -8.60 11.36
C GLY A 450 -4.74 -8.16 11.41
N THR A 451 -5.11 -7.17 10.62
CA THR A 451 -6.38 -6.43 10.80
C THR A 451 -7.48 -6.87 9.86
N ASP A 452 -7.08 -7.37 8.68
CA ASP A 452 -7.88 -7.50 7.46
C ASP A 452 -8.46 -6.16 6.98
N ALA A 453 -7.80 -5.05 7.30
CA ALA A 453 -8.34 -3.74 7.00
C ALA A 453 -8.31 -3.45 5.48
N ILE A 454 -9.38 -2.86 4.95
CA ILE A 454 -9.58 -2.67 3.51
C ILE A 454 -9.65 -1.18 3.15
N ASP A 455 -8.78 -0.71 2.24
CA ASP A 455 -8.78 0.68 1.76
C ASP A 455 -9.65 0.92 0.50
N ALA A 456 -10.71 0.12 0.32
CA ALA A 456 -11.58 0.24 -0.85
C ALA A 456 -12.58 1.40 -0.69
N ALA A 457 -12.55 2.34 -1.64
CA ALA A 457 -13.55 3.39 -1.75
C ALA A 457 -14.95 2.77 -1.82
N GLY A 458 -15.83 3.14 -0.88
CA GLY A 458 -17.18 2.57 -0.78
C GLY A 458 -17.28 1.24 -0.02
N SER A 459 -16.23 0.83 0.71
CA SER A 459 -16.34 -0.31 1.62
C SER A 459 -17.55 -0.17 2.55
N PHE A 460 -18.41 -1.18 2.54
CA PHE A 460 -19.61 -1.24 3.38
C PHE A 460 -19.28 -1.63 4.84
N LEU A 461 -18.03 -2.00 5.12
CA LEU A 461 -17.53 -2.36 6.44
C LEU A 461 -17.18 -1.11 7.25
N LYS A 462 -18.19 -0.49 7.86
CA LYS A 462 -17.99 0.69 8.72
C LYS A 462 -17.15 0.33 9.95
N GLY A 463 -16.12 1.14 10.21
CA GLY A 463 -15.25 0.99 11.38
C GLY A 463 -13.93 0.27 11.09
N ASP A 464 -13.78 -0.28 9.88
CA ASP A 464 -12.52 -0.83 9.42
C ASP A 464 -11.61 0.28 8.89
N LEU A 465 -10.72 0.78 9.76
CA LEU A 465 -9.88 1.95 9.47
C LEU A 465 -8.41 1.55 9.38
N ILE A 466 -7.75 1.92 8.29
CA ILE A 466 -6.32 1.66 8.07
C ILE A 466 -5.45 2.26 9.19
N GLY A 467 -4.48 1.48 9.67
CA GLY A 467 -3.52 1.88 10.71
C GLY A 467 -4.02 1.69 12.14
N ILE A 468 -5.09 2.38 12.54
CA ILE A 468 -5.58 2.32 13.93
C ILE A 468 -6.07 0.93 14.34
N THR A 469 -6.62 0.16 13.40
CA THR A 469 -7.14 -1.19 13.66
C THR A 469 -6.07 -2.17 14.10
N LEU A 470 -4.78 -1.96 13.75
CA LEU A 470 -3.71 -2.85 14.24
C LEU A 470 -3.56 -2.73 15.75
N HIS A 471 -3.67 -1.51 16.30
CA HIS A 471 -3.66 -1.30 17.75
C HIS A 471 -4.91 -1.86 18.43
N GLN A 472 -6.05 -1.93 17.74
CA GLN A 472 -7.26 -2.57 18.22
C GLN A 472 -7.12 -4.10 18.22
N GLU A 473 -6.54 -4.68 17.16
CA GLU A 473 -6.22 -6.10 17.08
C GLU A 473 -5.34 -6.53 18.27
N LEU A 474 -4.32 -5.74 18.62
CA LEU A 474 -3.50 -6.02 19.80
C LEU A 474 -4.33 -6.03 21.10
N GLN A 475 -5.30 -5.13 21.23
CA GLN A 475 -6.21 -5.11 22.39
C GLN A 475 -7.10 -6.35 22.40
N TYR A 476 -7.68 -6.74 21.26
CA TYR A 476 -8.50 -7.95 21.14
C TYR A 476 -7.72 -9.23 21.45
N LEU A 477 -6.46 -9.32 21.03
CA LEU A 477 -5.59 -10.44 21.40
C LEU A 477 -5.36 -10.49 22.92
N THR A 478 -5.13 -9.34 23.57
CA THR A 478 -5.00 -9.31 25.04
C THR A 478 -6.30 -9.63 25.77
N GLU A 479 -7.45 -9.14 25.28
CA GLU A 479 -8.79 -9.49 25.79
C GLU A 479 -9.07 -10.99 25.65
N ALA A 480 -8.59 -11.62 24.58
CA ALA A 480 -8.66 -13.06 24.39
C ALA A 480 -7.73 -13.86 25.32
N GLY A 481 -6.83 -13.21 26.05
CA GLY A 481 -5.94 -13.82 27.05
C GLY A 481 -4.45 -13.82 26.69
N MET A 482 -4.05 -13.18 25.59
CA MET A 482 -2.63 -12.99 25.26
C MET A 482 -1.98 -12.02 26.25
N SER A 483 -0.75 -12.30 26.68
CA SER A 483 -0.01 -11.32 27.50
C SER A 483 0.35 -10.08 26.67
N GLU A 484 0.53 -8.92 27.30
CA GLU A 484 0.90 -7.69 26.59
C GLU A 484 2.26 -7.83 25.88
N VAL A 485 3.19 -8.58 26.46
CA VAL A 485 4.49 -8.86 25.82
C VAL A 485 4.32 -9.72 24.57
N ASP A 486 3.46 -10.75 24.62
CA ASP A 486 3.21 -11.60 23.46
C ASP A 486 2.42 -10.88 22.37
N ALA A 487 1.46 -10.02 22.74
CA ALA A 487 0.76 -9.16 21.78
C ALA A 487 1.73 -8.23 21.05
N LEU A 488 2.66 -7.61 21.77
CA LEU A 488 3.68 -6.75 21.14
C LEU A 488 4.63 -7.56 20.24
N ARG A 489 4.96 -8.79 20.62
CA ARG A 489 5.74 -9.73 19.79
C ARG A 489 4.98 -10.17 18.55
N ALA A 490 3.66 -10.34 18.63
CA ALA A 490 2.77 -10.74 17.53
C ALA A 490 2.70 -9.72 16.39
N THR A 491 3.11 -8.47 16.63
CA THR A 491 3.24 -7.42 15.59
C THR A 491 4.69 -6.98 15.36
N THR A 492 5.69 -7.68 15.92
CA THR A 492 7.11 -7.34 15.73
C THR A 492 7.94 -8.57 15.34
N VAL A 493 8.54 -9.24 16.32
CA VAL A 493 9.50 -10.33 16.08
C VAL A 493 8.84 -11.59 15.51
N VAL A 494 7.60 -11.90 15.91
CA VAL A 494 6.89 -13.10 15.43
C VAL A 494 6.62 -13.00 13.92
N PRO A 495 5.94 -11.95 13.41
CA PRO A 495 5.75 -11.83 11.96
C PRO A 495 7.07 -11.69 11.21
N SER A 496 8.10 -11.04 11.78
CA SER A 496 9.42 -11.01 11.14
C SER A 496 10.01 -12.39 10.89
N ILE A 497 9.88 -13.32 11.83
CA ILE A 497 10.34 -14.71 11.68
C ILE A 497 9.48 -15.46 10.65
N TRP A 498 8.16 -15.40 10.80
CA TRP A 498 7.24 -16.25 10.02
C TRP A 498 7.02 -15.79 8.58
N HIS A 499 7.20 -14.50 8.32
CA HIS A 499 7.19 -13.92 6.97
C HIS A 499 8.59 -13.77 6.37
N ASN A 500 9.64 -14.24 7.06
CA ASN A 500 11.04 -14.13 6.64
C ASN A 500 11.47 -12.67 6.33
N LEU A 501 11.05 -11.73 7.18
CA LEU A 501 11.38 -10.31 7.07
C LEU A 501 12.73 -10.06 7.76
N VAL A 502 13.79 -10.52 7.11
CA VAL A 502 15.17 -10.43 7.62
C VAL A 502 15.51 -8.98 7.94
N GLY A 503 16.13 -8.75 9.10
CA GLY A 503 16.55 -7.42 9.54
C GLY A 503 15.41 -6.52 10.05
N ARG A 504 14.22 -7.07 10.35
CA ARG A 504 13.08 -6.32 10.93
C ARG A 504 12.59 -6.93 12.23
N GLY A 505 11.58 -6.31 12.86
CA GLY A 505 10.90 -6.84 14.04
C GLY A 505 11.71 -6.84 15.33
N SER A 506 12.91 -6.26 15.35
CA SER A 506 13.77 -6.13 16.54
C SER A 506 14.74 -4.95 16.38
N ILE A 507 15.12 -4.30 17.48
CA ILE A 507 16.12 -3.23 17.49
C ILE A 507 17.50 -3.87 17.73
N ARG A 508 18.26 -4.08 16.64
CA ARG A 508 19.57 -4.75 16.66
C ARG A 508 20.51 -4.10 15.64
N GLU A 509 21.81 -4.26 15.85
CA GLU A 509 22.85 -3.79 14.92
C GLU A 509 22.59 -4.33 13.50
N GLY A 510 22.65 -3.44 12.50
CA GLY A 510 22.45 -3.76 11.08
C GLY A 510 21.00 -4.03 10.66
N TYR A 511 20.04 -4.00 11.59
CA TYR A 511 18.62 -4.14 11.24
C TYR A 511 18.12 -2.83 10.62
N ARG A 512 17.09 -2.92 9.76
CA ARG A 512 16.44 -1.75 9.18
C ARG A 512 15.91 -0.87 10.30
N ALA A 513 16.12 0.44 10.19
CA ALA A 513 15.69 1.46 11.15
C ALA A 513 14.19 1.75 11.02
N ASP A 514 13.39 0.70 11.21
CA ASP A 514 11.94 0.77 11.40
C ASP A 514 11.68 0.88 12.90
N LEU A 515 11.33 2.08 13.35
CA LEU A 515 11.31 2.42 14.76
C LEU A 515 10.04 3.18 15.11
N LEU A 516 9.52 2.89 16.29
CA LEU A 516 8.37 3.54 16.87
C LEU A 516 8.74 4.03 18.28
N LEU A 517 8.77 5.35 18.50
CA LEU A 517 8.98 5.93 19.82
C LEU A 517 7.64 6.31 20.43
N LEU A 518 7.33 5.76 21.60
CA LEU A 518 6.16 6.11 22.40
C LEU A 518 6.46 7.25 23.37
N LYS A 519 5.44 8.07 23.65
CA LYS A 519 5.51 9.18 24.61
C LYS A 519 5.96 8.70 26.00
N PRO A 520 6.70 9.51 26.77
CA PRO A 520 7.09 9.18 28.15
C PRO A 520 5.90 8.71 29.00
N GLY A 521 6.10 7.65 29.78
CA GLY A 521 5.04 7.03 30.60
C GLY A 521 4.13 6.03 29.87
N SER A 522 4.23 5.90 28.54
CA SER A 522 3.42 4.98 27.73
C SER A 522 4.05 3.59 27.68
N ASN A 523 3.88 2.79 28.73
CA ASN A 523 4.43 1.42 28.81
C ASN A 523 3.45 0.38 28.24
N PRO A 524 3.71 -0.19 27.03
CA PRO A 524 2.82 -1.18 26.42
C PRO A 524 2.80 -2.53 27.14
N LEU A 525 3.82 -2.86 27.95
CA LEU A 525 3.86 -4.09 28.75
C LEU A 525 2.99 -4.03 30.01
N ARG A 526 2.36 -2.89 30.29
CA ARG A 526 1.36 -2.74 31.36
C ARG A 526 -0.07 -2.58 30.84
N ASN A 527 -0.20 -2.11 29.60
CA ASN A 527 -1.46 -1.93 28.90
C ASN A 527 -1.15 -1.74 27.42
N ILE A 528 -1.57 -2.70 26.60
CA ILE A 528 -1.22 -2.74 25.18
C ILE A 528 -1.76 -1.55 24.38
N SER A 529 -2.85 -0.91 24.83
CA SER A 529 -3.37 0.33 24.22
C SER A 529 -2.35 1.48 24.22
N LYS A 530 -1.31 1.40 25.06
CA LYS A 530 -0.24 2.42 25.10
C LYS A 530 0.59 2.49 23.82
N THR A 531 0.50 1.49 22.95
CA THR A 531 1.08 1.52 21.60
C THR A 531 0.55 2.66 20.73
N MET A 532 -0.65 3.20 20.99
CA MET A 532 -1.22 4.34 20.25
C MET A 532 -0.64 5.70 20.66
N TYR A 533 0.12 5.78 21.76
CA TYR A 533 0.66 7.04 22.27
C TYR A 533 2.01 7.34 21.63
N ILE A 534 1.98 7.50 20.32
CA ILE A 534 3.15 7.66 19.45
C ILE A 534 3.71 9.08 19.59
N ALA A 535 5.03 9.17 19.73
CA ALA A 535 5.77 10.42 19.69
C ALA A 535 6.42 10.63 18.31
N ARG A 536 7.08 9.59 17.77
CA ARG A 536 7.81 9.64 16.49
C ARG A 536 7.83 8.26 15.83
N VAL A 537 7.90 8.23 14.51
CA VAL A 537 8.01 7.00 13.71
C VAL A 537 9.15 7.17 12.72
N TRP A 538 9.90 6.10 12.46
CA TRP A 538 10.88 6.04 11.38
C TRP A 538 10.60 4.84 10.48
N ASN A 539 10.60 5.07 9.17
CA ASN A 539 10.57 4.04 8.14
C ASN A 539 11.93 4.07 7.41
N ALA A 540 12.71 2.99 7.47
CA ALA A 540 14.09 2.99 6.94
C ALA A 540 14.92 4.22 7.38
N GLY A 541 14.86 4.59 8.66
CA GLY A 541 15.65 5.70 9.21
C GLY A 541 15.20 7.11 8.81
N ILE A 542 14.18 7.22 7.96
CA ILE A 542 13.50 8.47 7.63
C ILE A 542 12.40 8.69 8.65
N GLU A 543 12.46 9.82 9.34
CA GLU A 543 11.43 10.18 10.31
C GLU A 543 10.15 10.56 9.55
N TYR A 544 9.05 9.92 9.92
CA TYR A 544 7.73 10.29 9.44
C TYR A 544 7.34 11.64 10.05
N VAL A 545 7.11 12.62 9.19
CA VAL A 545 6.60 13.94 9.58
C VAL A 545 5.17 14.03 9.06
N PRO A 546 4.16 14.14 9.94
CA PRO A 546 2.79 14.31 9.49
C PRO A 546 2.70 15.53 8.58
N VAL A 547 2.15 15.37 7.38
CA VAL A 547 1.71 16.52 6.59
C VAL A 547 0.68 17.25 7.45
N ALA A 548 0.88 18.55 7.69
CA ALA A 548 0.00 19.33 8.57
C ALA A 548 -1.44 19.27 8.04
N ARG A 549 -2.28 18.41 8.65
CA ARG A 549 -3.71 18.36 8.38
C ARG A 549 -4.33 19.62 8.96
N VAL A 550 -4.55 20.62 8.11
CA VAL A 550 -5.35 21.80 8.47
C VAL A 550 -6.73 21.29 8.83
N MET A 551 -7.13 21.50 10.10
CA MET A 551 -8.44 21.12 10.64
C MET A 551 -9.59 21.81 9.93
#